data_AF-A0A1D6J4S5-F1
#
_entry.id   AF-A0A1D6J4S5-F1
#
_cell.length_a   1.000
_cell.length_b   1.000
_cell.length_c   1.000
_cell.angle_alpha   90.00
_cell.angle_beta   90.00
_cell.angle_gamma   90.00
#
_symmetry.space_group_name_H-M   'P 1'
#
loop_
_entity.id
_entity.type
_entity.pdbx_description
1 polymer ?
#
loop_
_entity_poly.entity_id
_entity_poly.type
_entity_poly.pdbx_seq_one_letter_code
_entity_poly.pdbx_strand_id
1 'polypeptide(L)'
;MFVHSLALDEPDKPVVLSWRKGVDPLPPRRAVAVVRFRGEAFVLAIDLASGAVTPLPVPASGYPTMTMDEQVLLCYTPFRDPAFNATIQRHGVRLSDVACLPISLGWYGPSEENRRLIKIQCFSAEGTANFYMRPIEGLTVLVDMDTREVVRISDRGAGIPIPPAANTDYRYSRHMQDEGDDQQTAGFQKVRAPSMEPGPSSGPRVELVDGHTVRWGGWEFHLKADARAGMVVSRARVQDPGTGAHREVLYKGMASELFVPYMDPTEAWYFKTYMDAGEYGFGLQAMPLVPLNDCPRHARYLDGVFVAADGRPYVREKMICVFERYAGEVAWRHSESPITGLDIRESRPKVTLVARMVASVANYDYIMDWEFQMDGLVRIKGS
;
A
#
# COMPACT_ATOMS: atom_id res chain seq x y z
N MET A 1 1.63 13.39 23.33
CA MET A 1 2.20 12.08 22.96
C MET A 1 1.52 11.68 21.67
N PHE A 2 2.28 11.24 20.68
CA PHE A 2 1.77 10.80 19.38
C PHE A 2 2.24 9.37 19.13
N VAL A 3 1.33 8.49 18.70
CA VAL A 3 1.64 7.10 18.36
C VAL A 3 1.93 7.03 16.86
N HIS A 4 3.16 6.67 16.49
CA HIS A 4 3.56 6.50 15.10
C HIS A 4 3.28 5.08 14.59
N SER A 5 3.43 4.10 15.46
CA SER A 5 3.06 2.72 15.16
C SER A 5 2.74 1.96 16.44
N LEU A 6 1.87 0.97 16.30
CA LEU A 6 1.59 -0.06 17.29
C LEU A 6 1.46 -1.37 16.53
N ALA A 7 2.47 -2.23 16.65
CA ALA A 7 2.56 -3.47 15.90
C ALA A 7 2.68 -4.66 16.84
N LEU A 8 2.31 -5.84 16.35
CA LEU A 8 2.58 -7.10 17.04
C LEU A 8 4.09 -7.29 17.20
N ASP A 9 4.54 -7.51 18.44
CA ASP A 9 5.85 -8.10 18.71
C ASP A 9 5.73 -9.59 18.41
N GLU A 10 6.17 -10.00 17.23
CA GLU A 10 5.96 -11.37 16.75
C GLU A 10 6.77 -12.36 17.60
N PRO A 11 6.16 -13.48 18.06
CA PRO A 11 6.89 -14.46 18.84
C PRO A 11 8.06 -15.06 18.06
N ASP A 12 9.09 -15.49 18.80
CA ASP A 12 10.24 -16.14 18.21
C ASP A 12 9.86 -17.33 17.34
N LYS A 13 10.52 -17.44 16.18
CA LYS A 13 10.23 -18.48 15.18
C LYS A 13 10.18 -19.91 15.76
N PRO A 14 11.11 -20.37 16.62
CA PRO A 14 11.03 -21.70 17.22
C PRO A 14 9.76 -21.92 18.08
N VAL A 15 9.29 -20.88 18.77
CA VAL A 15 8.06 -20.93 19.57
C VAL A 15 6.86 -21.13 18.64
N VAL A 16 6.77 -20.36 17.55
CA VAL A 16 5.68 -20.48 16.57
C VAL A 16 5.68 -21.84 15.87
N LEU A 17 6.86 -22.37 15.52
CA LEU A 17 6.99 -23.65 14.81
C LEU A 17 6.67 -24.86 15.70
N SER A 18 6.94 -24.77 17.00
CA SER A 18 6.65 -25.85 17.95
C SER A 18 5.23 -25.81 18.51
N TRP A 19 4.54 -24.68 18.42
CA TRP A 19 3.19 -24.50 18.96
C TRP A 19 2.14 -25.32 18.20
N ARG A 20 1.28 -26.02 18.96
CA ARG A 20 0.16 -26.81 18.43
C ARG A 20 -1.17 -26.28 18.93
N LYS A 21 -2.03 -25.87 17.98
CA LYS A 21 -3.40 -25.40 18.24
C LYS A 21 -4.18 -26.45 19.06
N GLY A 22 -4.79 -26.00 20.15
CA GLY A 22 -5.61 -26.85 21.04
C GLY A 22 -4.83 -27.72 22.02
N VAL A 23 -3.49 -27.71 21.97
CA VAL A 23 -2.62 -28.44 22.90
C VAL A 23 -1.78 -27.47 23.72
N ASP A 24 -1.05 -26.59 23.05
CA ASP A 24 -0.14 -25.66 23.72
C ASP A 24 -0.85 -24.30 23.92
N PRO A 25 -0.67 -23.63 25.07
CA PRO A 25 -1.24 -22.30 25.29
C PRO A 25 -0.66 -21.29 24.29
N LEU A 26 -1.41 -20.23 24.01
CA LEU A 26 -0.90 -19.15 23.16
C LEU A 26 0.32 -18.51 23.81
N PRO A 27 1.39 -18.19 23.05
CA PRO A 27 2.49 -17.39 23.55
C PRO A 27 2.00 -16.04 24.07
N PRO A 28 2.71 -15.41 25.03
CA PRO A 28 2.38 -14.08 25.53
C PRO A 28 2.19 -13.10 24.38
N ARG A 29 1.05 -12.39 24.36
CA ARG A 29 0.77 -11.40 23.32
C ARG A 29 1.46 -10.10 23.69
N ARG A 30 2.40 -9.68 22.86
CA ARG A 30 3.18 -8.45 23.03
C ARG A 30 2.98 -7.51 21.86
N ALA A 31 3.20 -6.23 22.09
CA ALA A 31 3.20 -5.20 21.07
C ALA A 31 4.45 -4.35 21.17
N VAL A 32 4.93 -3.83 20.04
CA VAL A 32 5.93 -2.77 19.99
C VAL A 32 5.24 -1.50 19.53
N ALA A 33 5.36 -0.44 20.33
CA ALA A 33 4.89 0.89 19.98
C ALA A 33 6.07 1.82 19.70
N VAL A 34 5.98 2.61 18.63
CA VAL A 34 6.85 3.77 18.42
C VAL A 34 6.03 5.01 18.72
N VAL A 35 6.47 5.78 19.72
CA VAL A 35 5.76 6.99 20.16
C VAL A 35 6.68 8.19 20.16
N ARG A 36 6.15 9.38 19.86
CA ARG A 36 6.84 10.65 20.05
C ARG A 36 6.24 11.42 21.22
N PHE A 37 7.07 11.90 22.13
CA PHE A 37 6.67 12.71 23.27
C PHE A 37 7.71 13.79 23.54
N ARG A 38 7.26 15.05 23.61
CA ARG A 38 8.13 16.22 23.86
C ARG A 38 9.34 16.32 22.91
N GLY A 39 9.16 15.95 21.64
CA GLY A 39 10.23 16.01 20.62
C GLY A 39 11.12 14.76 20.54
N GLU A 40 10.98 13.82 21.47
CA GLU A 40 11.79 12.60 21.52
C GLU A 40 10.99 11.38 21.05
N ALA A 41 11.67 10.42 20.42
CA ALA A 41 11.10 9.14 20.03
C ALA A 41 11.39 8.08 21.10
N PHE A 42 10.40 7.25 21.39
CA PHE A 42 10.50 6.11 22.28
C PHE A 42 10.01 4.87 21.56
N VAL A 43 10.73 3.76 21.74
CA VAL A 43 10.29 2.43 21.33
C VAL A 43 9.92 1.65 22.59
N LEU A 44 8.69 1.14 22.66
CA LEU A 44 8.14 0.55 23.87
C LEU A 44 7.64 -0.86 23.58
N ALA A 45 8.16 -1.86 24.28
CA ALA A 45 7.56 -3.19 24.35
C ALA A 45 6.42 -3.18 25.38
N ILE A 46 5.28 -3.74 25.00
CA ILE A 46 4.07 -3.78 25.81
C ILE A 46 3.63 -5.24 25.93
N ASP A 47 3.58 -5.77 27.14
CA ASP A 47 2.99 -7.07 27.42
C ASP A 47 1.49 -6.90 27.68
N LEU A 48 0.64 -7.44 26.80
CA LEU A 48 -0.80 -7.19 26.85
C LEU A 48 -1.50 -7.92 28.01
N ALA A 49 -0.89 -8.97 28.56
CA ALA A 49 -1.49 -9.72 29.67
C ALA A 49 -1.26 -9.02 31.01
N SER A 50 -0.05 -8.51 31.24
CA SER A 50 0.33 -7.82 32.47
C SER A 50 0.14 -6.30 32.42
N GLY A 51 0.05 -5.71 31.22
CA GLY A 51 0.10 -4.27 31.01
C GLY A 51 1.50 -3.67 31.22
N ALA A 52 2.54 -4.50 31.38
CA ALA A 52 3.89 -4.01 31.59
C ALA A 52 4.44 -3.33 30.34
N VAL A 53 5.07 -2.17 30.53
CA VAL A 53 5.70 -1.38 29.46
C VAL A 53 7.20 -1.32 29.72
N THR A 54 7.99 -1.74 28.76
CA THR A 54 9.46 -1.77 28.84
C THR A 54 10.06 -0.97 27.69
N PRO A 55 10.94 0.00 27.95
CA PRO A 55 11.62 0.72 26.88
C PRO A 55 12.58 -0.21 26.11
N LEU A 56 12.60 -0.06 24.80
CA LEU A 56 13.54 -0.71 23.89
C LEU A 56 14.55 0.31 23.35
N PRO A 57 15.70 -0.15 22.82
CA PRO A 57 16.66 0.73 22.19
C PRO A 57 16.04 1.55 21.04
N VAL A 58 16.28 2.86 21.07
CA VAL A 58 15.89 3.78 20.00
C VAL A 58 17.08 3.91 19.03
N PRO A 59 16.86 3.87 17.70
CA PRO A 59 17.93 4.12 16.73
C PRO A 59 18.63 5.47 16.97
N ALA A 60 19.94 5.51 16.72
CA ALA A 60 20.74 6.73 16.93
C ALA A 60 20.41 7.85 15.93
N SER A 61 19.81 7.51 14.79
CA SER A 61 19.45 8.45 13.72
C SER A 61 18.15 8.05 13.04
N GLY A 62 17.58 9.02 12.31
CA GLY A 62 16.30 8.87 11.62
C GLY A 62 15.11 9.21 12.50
N TYR A 63 13.93 9.24 11.86
CA TYR A 63 12.66 9.52 12.51
C TYR A 63 11.63 8.43 12.18
N PRO A 64 10.60 8.27 13.03
CA PRO A 64 9.53 7.32 12.74
C PRO A 64 8.77 7.64 11.45
N THR A 65 8.13 6.62 10.88
CA THR A 65 7.14 6.74 9.80
C THR A 65 6.12 7.82 10.10
N MET A 66 5.74 8.60 9.10
CA MET A 66 4.70 9.62 9.23
C MET A 66 3.35 8.97 9.48
N THR A 67 2.63 9.46 10.47
CA THR A 67 1.23 9.05 10.66
C THR A 67 0.34 9.61 9.54
N MET A 68 -0.81 8.97 9.30
CA MET A 68 -1.82 9.52 8.39
C MET A 68 -2.28 10.92 8.83
N ASP A 69 -2.43 11.14 10.14
CA ASP A 69 -2.78 12.44 10.72
C ASP A 69 -1.75 13.52 10.37
N GLU A 70 -0.46 13.20 10.47
CA GLU A 70 0.62 14.14 10.11
C GLU A 70 0.63 14.43 8.61
N GLN A 71 0.47 13.42 7.77
CA GLN A 71 0.43 13.60 6.32
C GLN A 71 -0.71 14.56 5.93
N VAL A 72 -1.92 14.34 6.45
CA VAL A 72 -3.08 15.21 6.20
C VAL A 72 -2.83 16.62 6.73
N LEU A 73 -2.34 16.75 7.97
CA LEU A 73 -2.06 18.05 8.58
C LEU A 73 -1.06 18.85 7.76
N LEU A 74 0.02 18.21 7.31
CA LEU A 74 1.10 18.85 6.57
C LEU A 74 0.66 19.37 5.20
N CYS A 75 -0.36 18.77 4.56
CA CYS A 75 -0.95 19.32 3.34
C CYS A 75 -1.50 20.75 3.55
N TYR A 76 -1.90 21.11 4.76
CA TYR A 76 -2.50 22.42 5.07
C TYR A 76 -1.58 23.37 5.84
N THR A 77 -0.47 22.88 6.41
CA THR A 77 0.46 23.70 7.19
C THR A 77 0.96 24.96 6.46
N PRO A 78 1.33 24.92 5.16
CA PRO A 78 1.80 26.11 4.44
C PRO A 78 0.81 27.27 4.42
N PHE A 79 -0.50 27.00 4.37
CA PHE A 79 -1.53 28.03 4.26
C PHE A 79 -1.63 28.94 5.49
N ARG A 80 -1.00 28.56 6.61
CA ARG A 80 -0.90 29.38 7.81
C ARG A 80 0.14 30.50 7.68
N ASP A 81 1.04 30.39 6.71
CA ASP A 81 2.08 31.37 6.45
C ASP A 81 1.62 32.42 5.41
N PRO A 82 1.56 33.71 5.77
CA PRO A 82 1.14 34.76 4.84
C PRO A 82 2.05 34.90 3.61
N ALA A 83 3.35 34.62 3.73
CA ALA A 83 4.29 34.72 2.63
C ALA A 83 4.11 33.56 1.64
N PHE A 84 3.74 32.37 2.11
CA PHE A 84 3.30 31.27 1.25
C PHE A 84 2.05 31.65 0.45
N ASN A 85 1.02 32.18 1.12
CA ASN A 85 -0.22 32.60 0.47
C ASN A 85 0.02 33.67 -0.60
N ALA A 86 0.87 34.67 -0.31
CA ALA A 86 1.27 35.68 -1.28
C ALA A 86 2.05 35.08 -2.46
N THR A 87 2.87 34.04 -2.22
CA THR A 87 3.60 33.33 -3.27
C THR A 87 2.65 32.61 -4.21
N ILE A 88 1.69 31.85 -3.69
CA ILE A 88 0.66 31.20 -4.51
C ILE A 88 -0.12 32.20 -5.37
N GLN A 89 -0.49 33.35 -4.80
CA GLN A 89 -1.20 34.40 -5.53
C GLN A 89 -0.34 34.99 -6.67
N ARG A 90 0.98 35.12 -6.49
CA ARG A 90 1.90 35.55 -7.57
C ARG A 90 1.98 34.54 -8.71
N HIS A 91 1.79 33.24 -8.42
CA HIS A 91 1.65 32.18 -9.42
C HIS A 91 0.25 32.16 -10.08
N GLY A 92 -0.65 33.07 -9.70
CA GLY A 92 -1.97 33.24 -10.31
C GLY A 92 -3.00 32.18 -9.91
N VAL A 93 -2.76 31.43 -8.84
CA VAL A 93 -3.66 30.37 -8.37
C VAL A 93 -4.47 30.86 -7.17
N ARG A 94 -5.77 30.56 -7.13
CA ARG A 94 -6.60 30.82 -5.95
C ARG A 94 -6.21 29.82 -4.85
N LEU A 95 -6.13 30.28 -3.60
CA LEU A 95 -5.79 29.40 -2.47
C LEU A 95 -6.76 28.22 -2.32
N SER A 96 -8.02 28.38 -2.72
CA SER A 96 -9.05 27.33 -2.75
C SER A 96 -8.77 26.19 -3.75
N ASP A 97 -7.90 26.46 -4.73
CA ASP A 97 -7.58 25.55 -5.83
C ASP A 97 -6.13 25.03 -5.73
N VAL A 98 -5.52 25.12 -4.55
CA VAL A 98 -4.19 24.56 -4.30
C VAL A 98 -4.29 23.25 -3.53
N ALA A 99 -3.65 22.22 -4.08
CA ALA A 99 -3.37 20.97 -3.38
C ALA A 99 -1.88 20.90 -3.08
N CYS A 100 -1.50 20.59 -1.85
CA CYS A 100 -0.10 20.44 -1.45
C CYS A 100 0.14 19.05 -0.88
N LEU A 101 1.35 18.53 -1.06
CA LEU A 101 1.76 17.21 -0.59
C LEU A 101 3.08 17.28 0.19
N PRO A 102 3.16 16.65 1.37
CA PRO A 102 4.41 16.45 2.08
C PRO A 102 5.24 15.37 1.39
N ILE A 103 6.49 15.70 1.09
CA ILE A 103 7.47 14.84 0.46
C ILE A 103 8.69 14.75 1.38
N SER A 104 8.99 13.52 1.81
CA SER A 104 10.20 13.18 2.53
C SER A 104 11.46 13.67 1.80
N LEU A 105 12.41 14.21 2.56
CA LEU A 105 13.57 14.89 1.99
C LEU A 105 14.86 14.07 2.04
N GLY A 106 14.82 12.82 2.51
CA GLY A 106 16.02 12.02 2.75
C GLY A 106 17.02 12.71 3.69
N TRP A 107 18.32 12.54 3.42
CA TRP A 107 19.41 13.20 4.14
C TRP A 107 20.51 13.64 3.17
N TYR A 108 20.87 14.93 3.21
CA TYR A 108 21.83 15.56 2.29
C TYR A 108 22.91 16.37 3.01
N GLY A 109 23.13 16.08 4.30
CA GLY A 109 24.16 16.70 5.12
C GLY A 109 23.62 17.24 6.46
N PRO A 110 24.51 17.81 7.29
CA PRO A 110 24.23 18.09 8.69
C PRO A 110 23.35 19.32 8.93
N SER A 111 23.12 20.17 7.92
CA SER A 111 22.33 21.40 8.08
C SER A 111 20.86 21.16 8.43
N GLU A 112 20.35 19.97 8.13
CA GLU A 112 18.97 19.55 8.35
C GLU A 112 18.86 18.51 9.48
N GLU A 113 19.96 18.18 10.15
CA GLU A 113 19.98 17.25 11.28
C GLU A 113 19.32 17.84 12.54
N ASN A 114 18.89 16.96 13.44
CA ASN A 114 18.24 17.30 14.72
C ASN A 114 16.90 18.04 14.58
N ARG A 115 16.37 18.15 13.35
CA ARG A 115 15.04 18.67 13.07
C ARG A 115 14.26 17.68 12.24
N ARG A 116 12.96 17.61 12.47
CA ARG A 116 12.06 16.73 11.73
C ARG A 116 11.44 17.51 10.59
N LEU A 117 12.22 17.66 9.52
CA LEU A 117 11.84 18.50 8.39
C LEU A 117 11.05 17.71 7.35
N ILE A 118 10.29 18.42 6.53
CA ILE A 118 9.64 17.88 5.33
C ILE A 118 9.54 18.96 4.26
N LYS A 119 9.58 18.56 2.99
CA LYS A 119 9.39 19.48 1.87
C LYS A 119 8.00 19.32 1.31
N ILE A 120 7.30 20.43 1.15
CA ILE A 120 5.96 20.45 0.59
C ILE A 120 6.01 21.00 -0.82
N GLN A 121 5.39 20.28 -1.73
CA GLN A 121 5.16 20.71 -3.11
C GLN A 121 3.67 20.91 -3.36
N CYS A 122 3.35 21.89 -4.18
CA CYS A 122 1.97 22.31 -4.41
C CYS A 122 1.63 22.31 -5.89
N PHE A 123 0.35 22.11 -6.15
CA PHE A 123 -0.24 21.88 -7.45
C PHE A 123 -1.52 22.71 -7.57
N SER A 124 -1.88 23.07 -8.80
CA SER A 124 -3.21 23.63 -9.08
C SER A 124 -4.22 22.50 -9.29
N ALA A 125 -5.27 22.47 -8.47
CA ALA A 125 -6.42 21.58 -8.62
C ALA A 125 -7.57 22.24 -9.40
N GLU A 126 -7.36 23.45 -9.95
CA GLU A 126 -8.41 24.15 -10.69
C GLU A 126 -8.82 23.33 -11.93
N GLY A 127 -10.12 23.08 -12.07
CA GLY A 127 -10.69 22.44 -13.26
C GLY A 127 -10.39 20.95 -13.45
N THR A 128 -9.62 20.28 -12.59
CA THR A 128 -9.32 18.84 -12.72
C THR A 128 -9.03 18.19 -11.37
N ALA A 129 -9.42 16.92 -11.21
CA ALA A 129 -8.98 16.11 -10.07
C ALA A 129 -7.50 15.66 -10.18
N ASN A 130 -6.92 15.69 -11.38
CA ASN A 130 -5.55 15.25 -11.64
C ASN A 130 -4.55 16.39 -11.42
N PHE A 131 -4.48 16.89 -10.18
CA PHE A 131 -3.61 18.01 -9.84
C PHE A 131 -2.13 17.69 -10.03
N TYR A 132 -1.72 16.41 -10.01
CA TYR A 132 -0.33 16.00 -10.30
C TYR A 132 0.17 16.44 -11.68
N MET A 133 -0.73 16.60 -12.66
CA MET A 133 -0.40 17.13 -14.00
C MET A 133 -0.24 18.66 -14.03
N ARG A 134 -0.50 19.35 -12.91
CA ARG A 134 -0.51 20.81 -12.81
C ARG A 134 0.39 21.30 -11.66
N PRO A 135 1.69 20.95 -11.63
CA PRO A 135 2.60 21.41 -10.60
C PRO A 135 2.78 22.94 -10.63
N ILE A 136 2.92 23.55 -9.46
CA ILE A 136 3.47 24.90 -9.32
C ILE A 136 5.00 24.70 -9.27
N GLU A 137 5.59 24.58 -10.45
CA GLU A 137 6.98 24.12 -10.61
C GLU A 137 7.97 25.11 -9.96
N GLY A 138 9.06 24.57 -9.41
CA GLY A 138 10.10 25.37 -8.75
C GLY A 138 9.70 26.01 -7.42
N LEU A 139 8.49 25.74 -6.91
CA LEU A 139 8.06 26.08 -5.55
C LEU A 139 8.28 24.90 -4.61
N THR A 140 9.00 25.11 -3.51
CA THR A 140 9.20 24.13 -2.44
C THR A 140 9.13 24.82 -1.09
N VAL A 141 8.35 24.27 -0.17
CA VAL A 141 8.17 24.81 1.18
C VAL A 141 8.76 23.84 2.18
N LEU A 142 9.82 24.25 2.89
CA LEU A 142 10.40 23.48 3.97
C LEU A 142 9.61 23.74 5.25
N VAL A 143 9.08 22.68 5.86
CA VAL A 143 8.30 22.73 7.09
C VAL A 143 8.96 21.90 8.16
N ASP A 144 8.94 22.39 9.39
CA ASP A 144 9.31 21.64 10.58
C ASP A 144 8.06 20.94 11.12
N MET A 145 8.05 19.61 11.09
CA MET A 145 6.88 18.78 11.40
C MET A 145 6.51 18.85 12.89
N ASP A 146 7.47 19.05 13.78
CA ASP A 146 7.24 19.06 15.23
C ASP A 146 6.65 20.41 15.67
N THR A 147 7.17 21.52 15.15
CA THR A 147 6.66 22.89 15.44
C THR A 147 5.49 23.31 14.55
N ARG A 148 5.33 22.67 13.38
CA ARG A 148 4.34 22.99 12.35
C ARG A 148 4.52 24.39 11.77
N GLU A 149 5.77 24.81 11.65
CA GLU A 149 6.15 26.12 11.14
C GLU A 149 6.82 26.01 9.77
N VAL A 150 6.55 26.99 8.91
CA VAL A 150 7.27 27.15 7.63
C VAL A 150 8.65 27.69 7.95
N VAL A 151 9.68 26.92 7.59
CA VAL A 151 11.09 27.25 7.83
C VAL A 151 11.64 28.08 6.68
N ARG A 152 11.27 27.71 5.44
CA ARG A 152 11.77 28.34 4.22
C ARG A 152 10.80 28.12 3.08
N ILE A 153 10.59 29.16 2.28
CA ILE A 153 9.92 29.07 0.97
C ILE A 153 10.99 29.29 -0.09
N SER A 154 11.18 28.31 -0.97
CA SER A 154 12.02 28.44 -2.16
C SER A 154 11.12 28.52 -3.38
N ASP A 155 11.15 29.64 -4.10
CA ASP A 155 10.40 29.86 -5.33
C ASP A 155 11.37 30.24 -6.45
N ARG A 156 11.90 29.22 -7.12
CA ARG A 156 12.83 29.36 -8.26
C ARG A 156 12.14 29.15 -9.61
N GLY A 157 10.85 28.85 -9.60
CA GLY A 157 10.06 28.62 -10.80
C GLY A 157 9.16 29.79 -11.18
N ALA A 158 9.34 30.97 -10.58
CA ALA A 158 8.61 32.16 -10.96
C ALA A 158 8.69 32.40 -12.48
N GLY A 159 7.54 32.28 -13.16
CA GLY A 159 7.42 32.41 -14.61
C GLY A 159 7.31 31.09 -15.39
N ILE A 160 7.47 29.92 -14.74
CA ILE A 160 7.13 28.64 -15.34
C ILE A 160 5.60 28.54 -15.39
N PRO A 161 4.98 28.36 -16.58
CA PRO A 161 3.53 28.28 -16.67
C PRO A 161 3.01 26.98 -16.05
N ILE A 162 1.90 27.07 -15.34
CA ILE A 162 1.18 25.89 -14.86
C ILE A 162 0.50 25.21 -16.06
N PRO A 163 0.71 23.89 -16.27
CA PRO A 163 0.06 23.17 -17.36
C PRO A 163 -1.47 23.32 -17.34
N PRO A 164 -2.14 23.29 -18.51
CA PRO A 164 -3.60 23.39 -18.60
C PRO A 164 -4.29 22.16 -17.98
N ALA A 165 -5.52 22.35 -17.47
CA ALA A 165 -6.33 21.26 -16.92
C ALA A 165 -7.02 20.40 -17.98
N ALA A 166 -7.12 20.89 -19.22
CA ALA A 166 -7.82 20.21 -20.31
C ALA A 166 -7.25 18.81 -20.55
N ASN A 167 -8.14 17.82 -20.71
CA ASN A 167 -7.80 16.43 -20.99
C ASN A 167 -6.94 15.73 -19.93
N THR A 168 -6.99 16.18 -18.65
CA THR A 168 -6.23 15.57 -17.56
C THR A 168 -7.07 14.78 -16.55
N ASP A 169 -8.37 15.07 -16.42
CA ASP A 169 -9.25 14.41 -15.45
C ASP A 169 -9.48 12.96 -15.86
N TYR A 170 -9.24 12.01 -14.96
CA TYR A 170 -9.35 10.57 -15.25
C TYR A 170 -10.76 10.02 -14.96
N ARG A 171 -11.67 10.82 -14.42
CA ARG A 171 -12.99 10.35 -14.01
C ARG A 171 -13.93 10.33 -15.21
N TYR A 172 -14.41 9.13 -15.54
CA TYR A 172 -15.36 8.91 -16.64
C TYR A 172 -16.57 9.87 -16.62
N SER A 173 -17.12 10.16 -15.43
CA SER A 173 -18.27 11.05 -15.27
C SER A 173 -18.00 12.50 -15.70
N ARG A 174 -16.75 12.97 -15.68
CA ARG A 174 -16.39 14.34 -16.08
C ARG A 174 -16.28 14.47 -17.59
N HIS A 175 -15.71 13.45 -18.26
CA HIS A 175 -15.73 13.39 -19.72
C HIS A 175 -17.15 13.43 -20.29
N MET A 176 -18.09 12.70 -19.69
CA MET A 176 -19.51 12.72 -20.10
C MET A 176 -20.20 14.07 -19.89
N GLN A 177 -19.73 14.91 -18.95
CA GLN A 177 -20.28 16.24 -18.70
C GLN A 177 -19.72 17.29 -19.67
N ASP A 178 -18.42 17.22 -19.94
CA ASP A 178 -17.71 18.21 -20.75
C ASP A 178 -17.94 18.02 -22.26
N GLU A 179 -18.20 16.78 -22.71
CA GLU A 179 -18.40 16.46 -24.14
C GLU A 179 -19.87 16.39 -24.57
N GLY A 180 -20.82 16.57 -23.64
CA GLY A 180 -22.25 16.37 -23.89
C GLY A 180 -22.63 14.90 -24.10
N ASP A 181 -23.94 14.60 -24.15
CA ASP A 181 -24.47 13.22 -24.32
C ASP A 181 -24.22 12.63 -25.73
N ASP A 182 -23.35 13.27 -26.51
CA ASP A 182 -22.89 12.75 -27.80
C ASP A 182 -21.90 11.61 -27.53
N GLN A 183 -22.43 10.41 -27.27
CA GLN A 183 -21.70 9.19 -26.90
C GLN A 183 -20.59 8.74 -27.88
N GLN A 184 -20.38 9.51 -28.95
CA GLN A 184 -19.50 9.23 -30.06
C GLN A 184 -18.13 9.92 -29.93
N THR A 185 -17.98 10.94 -29.05
CA THR A 185 -16.75 11.75 -28.94
C THR A 185 -15.73 11.30 -27.90
N ALA A 186 -16.11 10.52 -26.89
CA ALA A 186 -15.14 10.04 -25.90
C ALA A 186 -14.10 9.07 -26.49
N GLY A 187 -14.23 8.65 -27.75
CA GLY A 187 -13.22 7.88 -28.49
C GLY A 187 -12.95 6.46 -27.96
N PHE A 188 -13.54 6.06 -26.84
CA PHE A 188 -13.33 4.75 -26.23
C PHE A 188 -14.20 3.68 -26.88
N GLN A 189 -13.58 2.57 -27.26
CA GLN A 189 -14.31 1.38 -27.66
C GLN A 189 -15.06 0.81 -26.45
N LYS A 190 -16.40 0.81 -26.48
CA LYS A 190 -17.21 0.14 -25.46
C LYS A 190 -17.07 -1.38 -25.63
N VAL A 191 -16.20 -2.00 -24.83
CA VAL A 191 -16.16 -3.46 -24.73
C VAL A 191 -17.34 -3.91 -23.89
N ARG A 192 -18.17 -4.82 -24.41
CA ARG A 192 -19.09 -5.57 -23.56
C ARG A 192 -18.22 -6.51 -22.74
N ALA A 193 -17.96 -6.16 -21.49
CA ALA A 193 -17.21 -7.02 -20.58
C ALA A 193 -17.82 -8.44 -20.66
N PRO A 194 -17.04 -9.48 -20.98
CA PRO A 194 -17.58 -10.83 -21.02
C PRO A 194 -18.23 -11.12 -19.67
N SER A 195 -19.40 -11.78 -19.70
CA SER A 195 -20.04 -12.26 -18.48
C SER A 195 -18.99 -13.06 -17.72
N MET A 196 -18.50 -12.55 -16.58
CA MET A 196 -17.59 -13.30 -15.73
C MET A 196 -18.24 -14.65 -15.49
N GLU A 197 -17.50 -15.74 -15.73
CA GLU A 197 -18.02 -17.09 -15.53
C GLU A 197 -18.70 -17.17 -14.17
N PRO A 198 -19.90 -17.76 -14.07
CA PRO A 198 -20.49 -18.01 -12.77
C PRO A 198 -19.47 -18.77 -11.92
N GLY A 199 -19.21 -18.27 -10.72
CA GLY A 199 -18.37 -18.99 -9.76
C GLY A 199 -18.89 -20.42 -9.58
N PRO A 200 -18.04 -21.35 -9.09
CA PRO A 200 -18.43 -22.74 -8.95
C PRO A 200 -19.78 -22.88 -8.23
N SER A 201 -20.66 -23.74 -8.73
CA SER A 201 -21.97 -24.01 -8.11
C SER A 201 -21.86 -24.47 -6.65
N SER A 202 -20.68 -24.96 -6.25
CA SER A 202 -20.29 -25.36 -4.90
C SER A 202 -19.74 -24.23 -4.01
N GLY A 203 -19.73 -22.97 -4.49
CA GLY A 203 -19.04 -21.85 -3.82
C GLY A 203 -17.53 -21.82 -4.10
N PRO A 204 -16.84 -20.74 -3.71
CA PRO A 204 -15.40 -20.59 -3.95
C PRO A 204 -14.61 -21.61 -3.14
N ARG A 205 -13.55 -22.16 -3.74
CA ARG A 205 -12.75 -23.23 -3.11
C ARG A 205 -11.74 -22.71 -2.09
N VAL A 206 -11.60 -21.39 -1.97
CA VAL A 206 -10.75 -20.77 -0.95
C VAL A 206 -11.50 -20.69 0.37
N GLU A 207 -10.91 -21.28 1.41
CA GLU A 207 -11.39 -21.20 2.79
C GLU A 207 -10.56 -20.16 3.56
N LEU A 208 -11.25 -19.26 4.27
CA LEU A 208 -10.64 -18.35 5.25
C LEU A 208 -11.03 -18.84 6.65
N VAL A 209 -10.10 -19.49 7.32
CA VAL A 209 -10.24 -19.98 8.69
C VAL A 209 -9.82 -18.87 9.65
N ASP A 210 -10.67 -18.59 10.64
CA ASP A 210 -10.45 -17.56 11.67
C ASP A 210 -10.09 -16.17 11.08
N GLY A 211 -10.55 -15.88 9.86
CA GLY A 211 -10.34 -14.62 9.15
C GLY A 211 -8.95 -14.43 8.51
N HIS A 212 -7.93 -15.17 8.94
CA HIS A 212 -6.53 -14.93 8.53
C HIS A 212 -5.82 -16.13 7.90
N THR A 213 -6.27 -17.36 8.16
CA THR A 213 -5.65 -18.55 7.59
C THR A 213 -6.34 -18.93 6.28
N VAL A 214 -5.59 -18.88 5.18
CA VAL A 214 -6.04 -19.26 3.85
C VAL A 214 -5.75 -20.73 3.61
N ARG A 215 -6.74 -21.48 3.14
CA ARG A 215 -6.58 -22.87 2.65
C ARG A 215 -7.10 -22.98 1.23
N TRP A 216 -6.28 -23.57 0.35
CA TRP A 216 -6.62 -23.74 -1.06
C TRP A 216 -5.70 -24.75 -1.74
N GLY A 217 -6.25 -25.74 -2.44
CA GLY A 217 -5.44 -26.59 -3.33
C GLY A 217 -4.26 -27.32 -2.68
N GLY A 218 -4.35 -27.64 -1.39
CA GLY A 218 -3.26 -28.20 -0.59
C GLY A 218 -2.35 -27.16 0.07
N TRP A 219 -2.40 -25.89 -0.36
CA TRP A 219 -1.75 -24.79 0.31
C TRP A 219 -2.48 -24.39 1.59
N GLU A 220 -1.70 -24.04 2.61
CA GLU A 220 -2.17 -23.32 3.79
C GLU A 220 -1.16 -22.23 4.14
N PHE A 221 -1.64 -21.01 4.44
CA PHE A 221 -0.82 -19.89 4.90
C PHE A 221 -1.64 -18.89 5.71
N HIS A 222 -0.98 -17.99 6.43
CA HIS A 222 -1.58 -16.92 7.21
C HIS A 222 -1.34 -15.56 6.56
N LEU A 223 -2.38 -14.74 6.46
CA LEU A 223 -2.32 -13.36 5.98
C LEU A 223 -2.47 -12.38 7.14
N LYS A 224 -1.56 -11.40 7.21
CA LYS A 224 -1.60 -10.30 8.18
C LYS A 224 -1.52 -8.97 7.44
N ALA A 225 -2.39 -8.04 7.80
CA ALA A 225 -2.23 -6.63 7.51
C ALA A 225 -1.24 -6.00 8.51
N ASP A 226 -0.30 -5.21 8.00
CA ASP A 226 0.75 -4.54 8.74
C ASP A 226 0.88 -3.09 8.27
N ALA A 227 0.93 -2.14 9.21
CA ALA A 227 0.94 -0.71 8.88
C ALA A 227 2.15 -0.32 8.02
N ARG A 228 3.32 -0.92 8.28
CA ARG A 228 4.55 -0.62 7.56
C ARG A 228 4.66 -1.44 6.28
N ALA A 229 4.55 -2.76 6.37
CA ALA A 229 4.85 -3.68 5.27
C ALA A 229 3.65 -3.93 4.33
N GLY A 230 2.43 -3.54 4.73
CA GLY A 230 1.21 -3.87 4.00
C GLY A 230 0.79 -5.32 4.26
N MET A 231 0.81 -6.16 3.23
CA MET A 231 0.44 -7.57 3.35
C MET A 231 1.65 -8.44 3.71
N VAL A 232 1.51 -9.21 4.79
CA VAL A 232 2.50 -10.20 5.23
C VAL A 232 1.92 -11.60 5.08
N VAL A 233 2.61 -12.46 4.34
CA VAL A 233 2.32 -13.90 4.23
C VAL A 233 3.20 -14.64 5.23
N SER A 234 2.61 -15.49 6.07
CA SER A 234 3.33 -16.30 7.05
C SER A 234 2.96 -17.77 6.92
N ARG A 235 3.91 -18.66 7.24
CA ARG A 235 3.73 -20.12 7.31
C ARG A 235 3.05 -20.74 6.09
N ALA A 236 3.52 -20.36 4.90
CA ALA A 236 3.10 -21.04 3.69
C ALA A 236 3.65 -22.45 3.64
N ARG A 237 2.74 -23.41 3.56
CA ARG A 237 3.01 -24.83 3.50
C ARG A 237 2.09 -25.50 2.50
N VAL A 238 2.54 -26.60 1.92
CA VAL A 238 1.78 -27.37 0.92
C VAL A 238 1.61 -28.80 1.39
N GLN A 239 0.42 -29.36 1.24
CA GLN A 239 0.16 -30.76 1.54
C GLN A 239 0.76 -31.64 0.45
N ASP A 240 1.63 -32.58 0.83
CA ASP A 240 2.17 -33.59 -0.05
C ASP A 240 1.08 -34.63 -0.36
N PRO A 241 0.65 -34.79 -1.63
CA PRO A 241 -0.44 -35.70 -1.97
C PRO A 241 -0.14 -37.18 -1.71
N GLY A 242 1.14 -37.58 -1.72
CA GLY A 242 1.55 -38.98 -1.52
C GLY A 242 1.55 -39.40 -0.06
N THR A 243 1.84 -38.47 0.86
CA THR A 243 1.92 -38.76 2.30
C THR A 243 0.78 -38.14 3.11
N GLY A 244 0.08 -37.16 2.55
CA GLY A 244 -0.90 -36.33 3.26
C GLY A 244 -0.29 -35.31 4.24
N ALA A 245 1.03 -35.29 4.40
CA ALA A 245 1.72 -34.40 5.35
C ALA A 245 1.93 -33.00 4.76
N HIS A 246 1.85 -31.96 5.61
CA HIS A 246 2.23 -30.61 5.20
C HIS A 246 3.75 -30.43 5.20
N ARG A 247 4.26 -29.83 4.12
CA ARG A 247 5.67 -29.44 3.94
C ARG A 247 5.78 -27.93 3.92
N GLU A 248 6.65 -27.39 4.78
CA GLU A 248 6.88 -25.95 4.91
C GLU A 248 7.62 -25.41 3.67
N VAL A 249 7.21 -24.25 3.16
CA VAL A 249 7.78 -23.58 1.98
C VAL A 249 8.34 -22.20 2.34
N LEU A 250 7.54 -21.37 3.02
CA LEU A 250 7.92 -20.01 3.40
C LEU A 250 7.44 -19.69 4.82
N TYR A 251 8.35 -19.34 5.71
CA TYR A 251 7.97 -18.94 7.07
C TYR A 251 7.34 -17.55 7.13
N LYS A 252 7.92 -16.56 6.45
CA LYS A 252 7.43 -15.18 6.40
C LYS A 252 7.92 -14.49 5.14
N GLY A 253 7.04 -13.79 4.45
CA GLY A 253 7.35 -12.97 3.28
C GLY A 253 6.54 -11.67 3.28
N MET A 254 7.18 -10.57 2.86
CA MET A 254 6.60 -9.23 2.80
C MET A 254 7.46 -8.32 1.92
N ALA A 255 6.87 -7.22 1.42
CA ALA A 255 7.64 -6.12 0.85
C ALA A 255 8.26 -5.31 2.00
N SER A 256 9.56 -5.51 2.25
CA SER A 256 10.22 -4.90 3.40
C SER A 256 10.46 -3.40 3.24
N GLU A 257 10.70 -2.94 2.01
CA GLU A 257 10.93 -1.54 1.65
C GLU A 257 10.75 -1.33 0.15
N LEU A 258 10.47 -0.09 -0.24
CA LEU A 258 10.50 0.38 -1.63
C LEU A 258 11.45 1.59 -1.68
N PHE A 259 12.19 1.76 -2.77
CA PHE A 259 13.06 2.93 -2.96
C PHE A 259 12.82 3.52 -4.36
N VAL A 260 12.37 4.77 -4.41
CA VAL A 260 11.92 5.44 -5.65
C VAL A 260 12.72 6.72 -5.88
N PRO A 261 13.95 6.63 -6.42
CA PRO A 261 14.79 7.78 -6.70
C PRO A 261 14.42 8.44 -8.04
N TYR A 262 14.00 9.70 -7.98
CA TYR A 262 13.94 10.56 -9.15
C TYR A 262 15.35 10.98 -9.57
N MET A 263 15.53 11.24 -10.87
CA MET A 263 16.84 11.48 -11.49
C MET A 263 17.11 12.94 -11.84
N ASP A 264 16.29 13.87 -11.36
CA ASP A 264 16.47 15.30 -11.57
C ASP A 264 17.24 15.91 -10.38
N PRO A 265 18.47 16.42 -10.60
CA PRO A 265 19.33 16.95 -9.55
C PRO A 265 19.00 18.40 -9.15
N THR A 266 18.00 19.03 -9.76
CA THR A 266 17.62 20.42 -9.46
C THR A 266 16.99 20.56 -8.07
N GLU A 267 16.98 21.78 -7.51
CA GLU A 267 16.52 22.04 -6.13
C GLU A 267 15.10 21.54 -5.86
N ALA A 268 14.22 21.57 -6.86
CA ALA A 268 12.84 21.12 -6.74
C ALA A 268 12.67 19.59 -6.77
N TRP A 269 13.71 18.82 -7.13
CA TRP A 269 13.56 17.38 -7.35
C TRP A 269 14.62 16.51 -6.69
N TYR A 270 15.82 17.03 -6.40
CA TYR A 270 16.97 16.24 -5.95
C TYR A 270 16.70 15.33 -4.74
N PHE A 271 15.76 15.71 -3.89
CA PHE A 271 15.42 15.05 -2.63
C PHE A 271 14.35 13.96 -2.77
N LYS A 272 13.68 13.86 -3.93
CA LYS A 272 12.59 12.91 -4.18
C LYS A 272 13.15 11.50 -4.36
N THR A 273 13.41 10.85 -3.23
CA THR A 273 14.04 9.53 -3.14
C THR A 273 13.27 8.66 -2.15
N TYR A 274 11.96 8.54 -2.38
CA TYR A 274 11.00 7.98 -1.43
C TYR A 274 11.43 6.61 -0.92
N MET A 275 11.27 6.40 0.38
CA MET A 275 11.28 5.08 1.01
C MET A 275 9.88 4.75 1.51
N ASP A 276 9.00 4.30 0.59
CA ASP A 276 7.55 4.31 0.81
C ASP A 276 7.10 3.58 2.08
N ALA A 277 7.66 2.40 2.35
CA ALA A 277 7.26 1.61 3.50
C ALA A 277 7.75 2.25 4.81
N GLY A 278 9.01 2.70 4.82
CA GLY A 278 9.63 3.33 5.99
C GLY A 278 9.08 4.72 6.32
N GLU A 279 8.77 5.54 5.30
CA GLU A 279 8.43 6.96 5.47
C GLU A 279 6.93 7.21 5.54
N TYR A 280 6.12 6.49 4.76
CA TYR A 280 4.67 6.70 4.64
C TYR A 280 3.82 5.53 5.15
N GLY A 281 4.43 4.35 5.30
CA GLY A 281 3.77 3.11 5.72
C GLY A 281 3.00 2.47 4.57
N PHE A 282 3.57 1.45 3.93
CA PHE A 282 2.98 0.83 2.74
C PHE A 282 1.59 0.25 2.99
N GLY A 283 1.34 -0.25 4.21
CA GLY A 283 0.02 -0.69 4.63
C GLY A 283 -0.93 0.44 5.03
N LEU A 284 -0.41 1.56 5.56
CA LEU A 284 -1.21 2.75 5.80
C LEU A 284 -1.74 3.35 4.48
N GLN A 285 -0.91 3.27 3.44
CA GLN A 285 -1.22 3.68 2.06
C GLN A 285 -2.04 2.65 1.28
N ALA A 286 -2.29 1.46 1.83
CA ALA A 286 -3.17 0.46 1.21
C ALA A 286 -4.63 0.90 1.32
N MET A 287 -5.21 1.32 0.21
CA MET A 287 -6.57 1.85 0.15
C MET A 287 -7.60 0.73 0.00
N PRO A 288 -8.88 0.95 0.39
CA PRO A 288 -9.92 -0.05 0.24
C PRO A 288 -10.09 -0.47 -1.22
N LEU A 289 -9.98 -1.77 -1.49
CA LEU A 289 -10.11 -2.32 -2.83
C LEU A 289 -11.54 -2.15 -3.36
N VAL A 290 -11.67 -1.72 -4.61
CA VAL A 290 -12.93 -1.51 -5.33
C VAL A 290 -13.43 -2.85 -5.87
N PRO A 291 -14.56 -3.39 -5.35
CA PRO A 291 -15.07 -4.69 -5.81
C PRO A 291 -15.41 -4.68 -7.30
N LEU A 292 -15.22 -5.83 -7.95
CA LEU A 292 -15.41 -6.06 -9.39
C LEU A 292 -14.39 -5.38 -10.31
N ASN A 293 -13.65 -4.38 -9.82
CA ASN A 293 -12.60 -3.70 -10.58
C ASN A 293 -11.22 -4.20 -10.13
N ASP A 294 -10.91 -4.10 -8.84
CA ASP A 294 -9.62 -4.55 -8.30
C ASP A 294 -9.60 -6.05 -8.02
N CYS A 295 -10.76 -6.60 -7.66
CA CYS A 295 -10.93 -8.02 -7.33
C CYS A 295 -12.25 -8.58 -7.90
N PRO A 296 -12.28 -9.85 -8.32
CA PRO A 296 -13.45 -10.46 -8.93
C PRO A 296 -14.60 -10.66 -7.92
N ARG A 297 -15.81 -10.89 -8.43
CA ARG A 297 -17.07 -11.02 -7.66
C ARG A 297 -16.99 -11.95 -6.44
N HIS A 298 -16.25 -13.05 -6.55
CA HIS A 298 -16.19 -14.08 -5.52
C HIS A 298 -14.98 -13.93 -4.58
N ALA A 299 -14.24 -12.83 -4.67
CA ALA A 299 -13.14 -12.54 -3.78
C ALA A 299 -13.61 -12.49 -2.32
N ARG A 300 -12.74 -12.93 -1.43
CA ARG A 300 -12.85 -12.71 0.01
C ARG A 300 -12.00 -11.52 0.40
N TYR A 301 -12.43 -10.75 1.38
CA TYR A 301 -11.73 -9.54 1.82
C TYR A 301 -11.28 -9.69 3.27
N LEU A 302 -10.13 -9.08 3.57
CA LEU A 302 -9.60 -8.93 4.91
C LEU A 302 -9.37 -7.45 5.17
N ASP A 303 -9.74 -7.02 6.37
CA ASP A 303 -9.54 -5.65 6.83
C ASP A 303 -8.19 -5.52 7.55
N GLY A 304 -7.62 -4.31 7.51
CA GLY A 304 -6.49 -3.92 8.36
C GLY A 304 -6.98 -3.19 9.61
N VAL A 305 -6.37 -3.44 10.76
CA VAL A 305 -6.62 -2.66 11.98
C VAL A 305 -5.34 -1.95 12.38
N PHE A 306 -5.41 -0.62 12.47
CA PHE A 306 -4.26 0.24 12.71
C PHE A 306 -4.55 1.22 13.85
N VAL A 307 -3.55 2.00 14.22
CA VAL A 307 -3.62 2.99 15.30
C VAL A 307 -3.49 4.40 14.72
N ALA A 308 -4.38 5.30 15.11
CA ALA A 308 -4.28 6.72 14.80
C ALA A 308 -3.22 7.41 15.68
N ALA A 309 -2.80 8.62 15.32
CA ALA A 309 -1.77 9.33 16.08
C ALA A 309 -2.13 9.58 17.57
N ASP A 310 -3.42 9.61 17.90
CA ASP A 310 -3.93 9.75 19.26
C ASP A 310 -4.08 8.43 20.04
N GLY A 311 -3.73 7.30 19.43
CA GLY A 311 -3.79 5.97 20.02
C GLY A 311 -5.11 5.22 19.80
N ARG A 312 -6.12 5.83 19.15
CA ARG A 312 -7.38 5.13 18.85
C ARG A 312 -7.20 4.12 17.72
N PRO A 313 -7.80 2.91 17.81
CA PRO A 313 -7.79 1.97 16.70
C PRO A 313 -8.74 2.44 15.60
N TYR A 314 -8.39 2.18 14.34
CA TYR A 314 -9.27 2.36 13.19
C TYR A 314 -9.13 1.18 12.22
N VAL A 315 -10.18 0.97 11.42
CA VAL A 315 -10.26 -0.13 10.45
C VAL A 315 -10.05 0.41 9.04
N ARG A 316 -9.16 -0.23 8.29
CA ARG A 316 -9.03 -0.11 6.84
C ARG A 316 -9.78 -1.28 6.20
N GLU A 317 -11.01 -1.03 5.77
CA GLU A 317 -11.85 -2.05 5.15
C GLU A 317 -11.25 -2.53 3.82
N LYS A 318 -11.45 -3.82 3.49
CA LYS A 318 -11.11 -4.41 2.19
C LYS A 318 -9.67 -4.13 1.74
N MET A 319 -8.74 -4.14 2.69
CA MET A 319 -7.33 -3.85 2.43
C MET A 319 -6.66 -4.95 1.59
N ILE A 320 -7.04 -6.22 1.85
CA ILE A 320 -6.53 -7.37 1.11
C ILE A 320 -7.73 -8.13 0.54
N CYS A 321 -7.62 -8.60 -0.71
CA CYS A 321 -8.58 -9.55 -1.26
C CYS A 321 -7.91 -10.86 -1.66
N VAL A 322 -8.64 -11.98 -1.55
CA VAL A 322 -8.18 -13.33 -1.89
C VAL A 322 -9.16 -13.97 -2.86
N PHE A 323 -8.66 -14.45 -3.99
CA PHE A 323 -9.51 -15.03 -5.04
C PHE A 323 -8.77 -16.06 -5.89
N GLU A 324 -9.53 -16.95 -6.53
CA GLU A 324 -9.03 -17.82 -7.58
C GLU A 324 -9.06 -17.08 -8.92
N ARG A 325 -7.97 -17.19 -9.69
CA ARG A 325 -7.85 -16.65 -11.04
C ARG A 325 -7.68 -17.80 -12.03
N TYR A 326 -8.55 -17.82 -13.04
CA TYR A 326 -8.41 -18.63 -14.24
C TYR A 326 -8.25 -17.68 -15.43
N ALA A 327 -7.08 -17.70 -16.06
CA ALA A 327 -6.76 -16.81 -17.19
C ALA A 327 -6.81 -17.55 -18.54
N GLY A 328 -7.42 -18.75 -18.60
CA GLY A 328 -7.37 -19.61 -19.79
C GLY A 328 -6.02 -20.31 -20.01
N GLU A 329 -5.10 -20.22 -19.04
CA GLU A 329 -3.81 -20.88 -19.09
C GLU A 329 -3.94 -22.41 -18.91
N VAL A 330 -3.08 -23.17 -19.56
CA VAL A 330 -3.00 -24.63 -19.45
C VAL A 330 -1.91 -24.99 -18.44
N ALA A 331 -2.25 -25.76 -17.41
CA ALA A 331 -1.29 -26.24 -16.42
C ALA A 331 -0.34 -27.27 -17.04
N TRP A 332 -0.92 -28.24 -17.76
CA TRP A 332 -0.21 -29.16 -18.63
C TRP A 332 -1.20 -29.75 -19.63
N ARG A 333 -0.67 -30.19 -20.78
CA ARG A 333 -1.46 -30.93 -21.78
C ARG A 333 -0.56 -31.90 -22.54
N HIS A 334 -1.17 -32.96 -23.04
CA HIS A 334 -0.52 -33.89 -23.94
C HIS A 334 -1.52 -34.40 -24.98
N SER A 335 -1.03 -34.73 -26.17
CA SER A 335 -1.82 -35.31 -27.25
C SER A 335 -0.95 -36.34 -27.95
N GLU A 336 -1.35 -37.61 -27.91
CA GLU A 336 -0.61 -38.72 -28.51
C GLU A 336 -1.16 -38.96 -29.92
N SER A 337 -0.32 -38.83 -30.94
CA SER A 337 -0.72 -38.90 -32.36
C SER A 337 -0.23 -40.14 -33.14
N PRO A 338 0.92 -40.76 -32.83
CA PRO A 338 1.35 -42.00 -33.47
C PRO A 338 0.40 -43.21 -33.36
N ILE A 339 -0.47 -43.27 -32.34
CA ILE A 339 -1.30 -44.45 -32.10
C ILE A 339 -2.58 -44.39 -32.93
N THR A 340 -2.52 -44.94 -34.14
CA THR A 340 -3.64 -44.99 -35.09
C THR A 340 -4.88 -45.64 -34.46
N GLY A 341 -6.02 -44.93 -34.53
CA GLY A 341 -7.32 -45.42 -34.05
C GLY A 341 -7.68 -45.08 -32.60
N LEU A 342 -6.81 -44.37 -31.86
CA LEU A 342 -7.11 -43.89 -30.51
C LEU A 342 -7.03 -42.35 -30.44
N ASP A 343 -8.09 -41.71 -29.94
CA ASP A 343 -8.10 -40.25 -29.67
C ASP A 343 -7.64 -39.99 -28.22
N ILE A 344 -6.32 -39.84 -28.04
CA ILE A 344 -5.70 -39.63 -26.73
C ILE A 344 -5.29 -38.16 -26.61
N ARG A 345 -6.10 -37.39 -25.90
CA ARG A 345 -5.86 -35.98 -25.61
C ARG A 345 -6.22 -35.68 -24.16
N GLU A 346 -5.31 -35.05 -23.45
CA GLU A 346 -5.49 -34.65 -22.06
C GLU A 346 -4.99 -33.21 -21.88
N SER A 347 -5.75 -32.40 -21.15
CA SER A 347 -5.39 -31.02 -20.82
C SER A 347 -5.96 -30.65 -19.46
N ARG A 348 -5.18 -29.95 -18.64
CA ARG A 348 -5.61 -29.46 -17.34
C ARG A 348 -5.53 -27.94 -17.28
N PRO A 349 -6.58 -27.26 -16.79
CA PRO A 349 -6.57 -25.82 -16.62
C PRO A 349 -5.61 -25.40 -15.50
N LYS A 350 -4.97 -24.24 -15.66
CA LYS A 350 -4.18 -23.61 -14.60
C LYS A 350 -5.04 -22.64 -13.81
N VAL A 351 -5.27 -22.97 -12.54
CA VAL A 351 -5.92 -22.08 -11.56
C VAL A 351 -4.86 -21.58 -10.59
N THR A 352 -4.85 -20.28 -10.35
CA THR A 352 -3.91 -19.62 -9.43
C THR A 352 -4.69 -18.95 -8.32
N LEU A 353 -4.30 -19.15 -7.07
CA LEU A 353 -4.80 -18.35 -5.96
C LEU A 353 -4.02 -17.05 -5.89
N VAL A 354 -4.73 -15.92 -5.77
CA VAL A 354 -4.15 -14.59 -5.67
C VAL A 354 -4.60 -13.96 -4.35
N ALA A 355 -3.65 -13.50 -3.55
CA ALA A 355 -3.90 -12.52 -2.49
C ALA A 355 -3.37 -11.16 -2.97
N ARG A 356 -4.23 -10.13 -3.02
CA ARG A 356 -3.94 -8.82 -3.61
C ARG A 356 -4.11 -7.72 -2.57
N MET A 357 -3.23 -6.74 -2.64
CA MET A 357 -3.32 -5.44 -1.96
C MET A 357 -2.98 -4.34 -2.98
N VAL A 358 -3.60 -3.16 -2.86
CA VAL A 358 -3.24 -1.98 -3.66
C VAL A 358 -2.89 -0.84 -2.73
N ALA A 359 -1.69 -0.28 -2.89
CA ALA A 359 -1.22 0.86 -2.10
C ALA A 359 -0.99 2.09 -2.99
N SER A 360 -1.59 3.22 -2.60
CA SER A 360 -1.51 4.48 -3.33
C SER A 360 -0.58 5.43 -2.59
N VAL A 361 0.67 5.54 -3.04
CA VAL A 361 1.68 6.42 -2.44
C VAL A 361 1.90 7.61 -3.36
N ALA A 362 1.46 8.78 -2.93
CA ALA A 362 1.42 9.98 -3.75
C ALA A 362 0.72 9.72 -5.10
N ASN A 363 1.46 9.76 -6.21
CA ASN A 363 0.97 9.60 -7.57
C ASN A 363 1.10 8.17 -8.11
N TYR A 364 1.60 7.23 -7.32
CA TYR A 364 1.79 5.83 -7.71
C TYR A 364 0.74 4.94 -7.06
N ASP A 365 0.21 4.00 -7.84
CA ASP A 365 -0.59 2.88 -7.36
C ASP A 365 0.22 1.60 -7.54
N TYR A 366 0.53 0.91 -6.43
CA TYR A 366 1.24 -0.35 -6.41
C TYR A 366 0.24 -1.48 -6.24
N ILE A 367 0.08 -2.34 -7.25
CA ILE A 367 -0.73 -3.56 -7.14
C ILE A 367 0.18 -4.72 -6.76
N MET A 368 0.02 -5.23 -5.55
CA MET A 368 0.86 -6.27 -4.98
C MET A 368 0.09 -7.60 -4.89
N ASP A 369 0.46 -8.55 -5.75
CA ASP A 369 -0.11 -9.88 -5.82
C ASP A 369 0.85 -10.94 -5.26
N TRP A 370 0.36 -11.75 -4.33
CA TRP A 370 0.94 -13.05 -4.00
C TRP A 370 0.14 -14.14 -4.70
N GLU A 371 0.81 -14.83 -5.63
CA GLU A 371 0.24 -15.90 -6.45
C GLU A 371 0.72 -17.27 -5.94
N PHE A 372 -0.20 -18.16 -5.61
CA PHE A 372 0.08 -19.57 -5.25
C PHE A 372 -0.48 -20.49 -6.34
N GLN A 373 0.34 -21.43 -6.79
CA GLN A 373 0.02 -22.31 -7.92
C GLN A 373 0.04 -23.77 -7.50
N MET A 374 -0.75 -24.59 -8.22
CA MET A 374 -0.90 -26.02 -7.95
C MET A 374 0.35 -26.86 -8.26
N ASP A 375 1.30 -26.30 -9.02
CA ASP A 375 2.60 -26.91 -9.33
C ASP A 375 3.67 -26.61 -8.27
N GLY A 376 3.31 -25.91 -7.19
CA GLY A 376 4.20 -25.55 -6.09
C GLY A 376 4.84 -24.17 -6.22
N LEU A 377 4.62 -23.44 -7.33
CA LEU A 377 5.21 -22.11 -7.51
C LEU A 377 4.49 -21.06 -6.65
N VAL A 378 5.29 -20.26 -5.94
CA VAL A 378 4.86 -19.01 -5.30
C VAL A 378 5.49 -17.85 -6.08
N ARG A 379 4.66 -16.93 -6.59
CA ARG A 379 5.13 -15.75 -7.34
C ARG A 379 4.62 -14.49 -6.68
N ILE A 380 5.51 -13.50 -6.57
CA ILE A 380 5.18 -12.17 -6.08
C ILE A 380 5.25 -11.23 -7.27
N LYS A 381 4.20 -10.45 -7.51
CA LYS A 381 4.17 -9.42 -8.55
C LYS A 381 3.84 -8.07 -7.92
N GLY A 382 4.66 -7.09 -8.22
CA GLY A 382 4.32 -5.66 -8.07
C GLY A 382 4.20 -5.07 -9.46
N SER A 383 3.14 -4.31 -9.72
CA SER A 383 2.96 -3.51 -10.93
C SER A 383 2.65 -2.07 -10.59
#